data_AF-A0A7C5E465-F1
#
_entry.id   AF-A0A7C5E465-F1
#
_cell.length_a   1.000
_cell.length_b   1.000
_cell.length_c   1.000
_cell.angle_alpha   90.00
_cell.angle_beta   90.00
_cell.angle_gamma   90.00
#
_symmetry.space_group_name_H-M   'P 1'
#
loop_
_entity.id
_entity.type
_entity.pdbx_description
1 polymer ?
#
loop_
_entity_poly.entity_id
_entity_poly.type
_entity_poly.pdbx_seq_one_letter_code
_entity_poly.pdbx_strand_id
1 'polypeptide(L)'
;MEICVLGSSSSGNCTLIKTKRTSILIDMGFYPRYIEDSLSKIGISPEEIDAVLITHEHTDHIRGAESFFRRYKTPFVMNKLTFQNSHLRLIPAIFDNFQRFRVNGLKITPIPIMHDSSNPVAYLIEGEKKIGVATDLGVTDSKLKTYFKDLNVYILESNHDTEMLLNGQYPAFLKKRILSDYG
;
A
#
# COMPACT_ATOMS: atom_id res chain seq x y z
N MET A 1 16.57 -9.58 1.74
CA MET A 1 15.24 -8.93 1.60
C MET A 1 14.51 -9.47 0.37
N GLU A 2 13.28 -9.95 0.58
CA GLU A 2 12.37 -10.57 -0.39
C GLU A 2 11.13 -9.67 -0.57
N ILE A 3 10.57 -9.66 -1.78
CA ILE A 3 9.39 -8.87 -2.12
C ILE A 3 8.44 -9.79 -2.90
N CYS A 4 7.17 -9.78 -2.56
CA CYS A 4 6.15 -10.52 -3.29
C CYS A 4 4.88 -9.65 -3.42
N VAL A 5 4.49 -9.35 -4.65
CA VAL A 5 3.20 -8.71 -4.92
C VAL A 5 2.14 -9.81 -4.86
N LEU A 6 1.37 -9.84 -3.77
CA LEU A 6 0.31 -10.84 -3.57
C LEU A 6 -0.89 -10.53 -4.45
N GLY A 7 -1.15 -9.25 -4.71
CA GLY A 7 -2.06 -8.80 -5.74
C GLY A 7 -1.91 -7.29 -6.00
N SER A 8 -2.15 -6.88 -7.24
CA SER A 8 -2.15 -5.47 -7.65
C SER A 8 -3.13 -5.28 -8.81
N SER A 9 -4.36 -4.93 -8.48
CA SER A 9 -5.46 -4.72 -9.43
C SER A 9 -6.57 -3.92 -8.78
N SER A 10 -7.54 -3.46 -9.57
CA SER A 10 -8.77 -2.83 -9.04
C SER A 10 -9.59 -3.74 -8.12
N SER A 11 -9.31 -5.05 -8.11
CA SER A 11 -9.88 -5.94 -7.11
C SER A 11 -9.21 -5.71 -5.77
N GLY A 12 -7.90 -5.57 -5.71
CA GLY A 12 -7.17 -5.43 -4.46
C GLY A 12 -5.67 -5.24 -4.65
N ASN A 13 -5.08 -4.54 -3.69
CA ASN A 13 -3.65 -4.35 -3.55
C ASN A 13 -3.14 -4.98 -2.24
N CYS A 14 -2.08 -5.78 -2.35
CA CYS A 14 -1.34 -6.26 -1.18
C CYS A 14 0.07 -6.68 -1.61
N THR A 15 1.09 -6.11 -0.98
CA THR A 15 2.50 -6.43 -1.24
C THR A 15 3.22 -6.83 0.03
N LEU A 16 3.88 -7.98 0.01
CA LEU A 16 4.75 -8.43 1.08
C LEU A 16 6.17 -7.90 0.89
N ILE A 17 6.74 -7.37 1.98
CA ILE A 17 8.17 -7.07 2.10
C ILE A 17 8.71 -7.85 3.29
N LYS A 18 9.66 -8.74 3.03
CA LYS A 18 10.23 -9.65 4.03
C LYS A 18 11.74 -9.52 4.11
N THR A 19 12.25 -9.57 5.34
CA THR A 19 13.66 -9.73 5.66
C THR A 19 13.84 -10.98 6.49
N LYS A 20 15.07 -11.26 6.94
CA LYS A 20 15.32 -12.38 7.87
C LYS A 20 14.60 -12.24 9.22
N ARG A 21 14.17 -11.03 9.60
CA ARG A 21 13.62 -10.74 10.94
C ARG A 21 12.28 -10.02 10.93
N THR A 22 11.80 -9.60 9.76
CA THR A 22 10.63 -8.73 9.67
C THR A 22 9.87 -9.00 8.39
N SER A 23 8.57 -9.20 8.50
CA SER A 23 7.62 -9.33 7.41
C SER A 23 6.52 -8.30 7.58
N ILE A 24 6.38 -7.40 6.60
CA ILE A 24 5.30 -6.41 6.57
C ILE A 24 4.47 -6.57 5.31
N LEU A 25 3.18 -6.28 5.42
CA LEU A 25 2.30 -6.12 4.28
C LEU A 25 2.07 -4.63 4.01
N ILE A 26 2.09 -4.24 2.75
CA ILE A 26 1.61 -2.95 2.28
C ILE A 26 0.23 -3.18 1.69
N ASP A 27 -0.75 -2.50 2.26
CA ASP A 27 -2.18 -2.63 2.02
C ASP A 27 -2.78 -4.00 2.35
N MET A 28 -4.11 -4.00 2.51
CA MET A 28 -4.94 -5.16 2.82
C MET A 28 -6.19 -5.16 1.93
N GLY A 29 -5.93 -5.12 0.63
CA GLY A 29 -6.91 -5.10 -0.43
C GLY A 29 -7.62 -6.41 -0.70
N PHE A 30 -7.36 -7.48 0.04
CA PHE A 30 -8.05 -8.77 -0.15
C PHE A 30 -8.48 -9.36 1.19
N TYR A 31 -9.56 -10.14 1.17
CA TYR A 31 -10.00 -10.85 2.37
C TYR A 31 -8.98 -11.90 2.82
N PRO A 32 -8.95 -12.25 4.13
CA PRO A 32 -7.90 -13.08 4.71
C PRO A 32 -7.62 -14.39 3.97
N ARG A 33 -8.65 -15.07 3.46
CA ARG A 33 -8.49 -16.31 2.68
C ARG A 33 -7.55 -16.15 1.48
N TYR A 34 -7.69 -15.07 0.72
CA TYR A 34 -6.81 -14.83 -0.44
C TYR A 34 -5.36 -14.58 0.01
N ILE A 35 -5.19 -13.83 1.10
CA ILE A 35 -3.88 -13.51 1.67
C ILE A 35 -3.21 -14.78 2.21
N GLU A 36 -3.95 -15.62 2.93
CA GLU A 36 -3.52 -16.93 3.42
C GLU A 36 -3.08 -17.87 2.28
N ASP A 37 -3.91 -17.99 1.24
CA ASP A 37 -3.61 -18.80 0.07
C ASP A 37 -2.38 -18.27 -0.68
N SER A 38 -2.15 -16.95 -0.66
CA SER A 38 -0.99 -16.33 -1.33
C SER A 38 0.29 -16.47 -0.50
N LEU A 39 0.23 -16.26 0.81
CA LEU A 39 1.36 -16.42 1.72
C LEU A 39 1.80 -17.89 1.84
N SER A 40 0.86 -18.84 1.87
CA SER A 40 1.17 -20.27 1.95
C SER A 40 1.96 -20.78 0.73
N LYS A 41 1.69 -20.25 -0.47
CA LYS A 41 2.46 -20.58 -1.69
C LYS A 41 3.93 -20.21 -1.61
N ILE A 42 4.28 -19.25 -0.77
CA ILE A 42 5.66 -18.80 -0.52
C ILE A 42 6.16 -19.23 0.87
N GLY A 43 5.44 -20.12 1.53
CA GLY A 43 5.84 -20.73 2.80
C GLY A 43 5.84 -19.77 3.99
N ILE A 44 4.95 -18.77 4.00
CA ILE A 44 4.80 -17.80 5.09
C ILE A 44 3.46 -17.97 5.76
N SER A 45 3.45 -18.01 7.09
CA SER A 45 2.24 -17.97 7.90
C SER A 45 1.79 -16.52 8.14
N PRO A 46 0.48 -16.23 8.10
CA PRO A 46 -0.04 -14.88 8.41
C PRO A 46 0.35 -14.37 9.81
N GLU A 47 0.58 -15.27 10.76
CA GLU A 47 1.05 -14.96 12.12
C GLU A 47 2.50 -14.44 12.15
N GLU A 48 3.27 -14.64 11.07
CA GLU A 48 4.63 -14.09 10.92
C GLU A 48 4.63 -12.63 10.45
N ILE A 49 3.46 -12.04 10.14
CA ILE A 49 3.36 -10.65 9.70
C ILE A 49 3.43 -9.71 10.92
N ASP A 50 4.46 -8.88 10.95
CA ASP A 50 4.72 -7.95 12.06
C ASP A 50 3.83 -6.71 12.03
N ALA A 51 3.48 -6.24 10.83
CA ALA A 51 2.63 -5.08 10.64
C ALA A 51 2.00 -5.05 9.25
N VAL A 52 0.85 -4.39 9.15
CA VAL A 52 0.21 -4.00 7.90
C VAL A 52 0.23 -2.48 7.80
N LEU A 53 0.84 -1.94 6.74
CA LEU A 53 0.92 -0.51 6.48
C LEU A 53 -0.12 -0.15 5.40
N ILE A 54 -1.03 0.76 5.69
CA ILE A 54 -2.05 1.20 4.73
C ILE A 54 -1.60 2.49 4.04
N THR A 55 -1.67 2.52 2.72
CA THR A 55 -1.32 3.70 1.91
C THR A 55 -2.44 4.75 1.94
N HIS A 56 -3.69 4.33 1.77
CA HIS A 56 -4.88 5.17 1.77
C HIS A 56 -6.18 4.35 1.93
N GLU A 57 -7.32 5.02 2.01
CA GLU A 57 -8.60 4.43 2.44
C GLU A 57 -9.48 3.83 1.33
N HIS A 58 -8.97 3.69 0.10
CA HIS A 58 -9.76 3.09 -0.98
C HIS A 58 -10.06 1.60 -0.71
N THR A 59 -11.20 1.13 -1.19
CA THR A 59 -11.76 -0.18 -0.83
C THR A 59 -10.81 -1.33 -1.19
N ASP A 60 -10.18 -1.25 -2.35
CA ASP A 60 -9.17 -2.18 -2.85
C ASP A 60 -7.83 -2.09 -2.11
N HIS A 61 -7.68 -1.21 -1.11
CA HIS A 61 -6.53 -1.16 -0.19
C HIS A 61 -6.89 -1.59 1.23
N ILE A 62 -8.15 -1.49 1.65
CA ILE A 62 -8.53 -1.70 3.06
C ILE A 62 -9.61 -2.76 3.31
N ARG A 63 -10.31 -3.28 2.30
CA ARG A 63 -11.50 -4.14 2.51
C ARG A 63 -11.24 -5.40 3.33
N GLY A 64 -10.01 -5.91 3.34
CA GLY A 64 -9.61 -7.06 4.14
C GLY A 64 -9.19 -6.73 5.57
N ALA A 65 -8.95 -5.45 5.89
CA ALA A 65 -8.25 -5.00 7.08
C ALA A 65 -8.90 -5.48 8.38
N GLU A 66 -10.19 -5.23 8.58
CA GLU A 66 -10.85 -5.62 9.83
C GLU A 66 -10.87 -7.14 10.03
N SER A 67 -11.15 -7.89 8.97
CA SER A 67 -11.21 -9.35 9.03
C SER A 67 -9.85 -9.96 9.34
N PHE A 68 -8.80 -9.42 8.72
CA PHE A 68 -7.42 -9.83 8.98
C PHE A 68 -7.02 -9.49 10.42
N PHE A 69 -7.28 -8.25 10.86
CA PHE A 69 -7.03 -7.81 12.24
C PHE A 69 -7.76 -8.68 13.27
N ARG A 70 -9.04 -9.00 13.06
CA ARG A 70 -9.80 -9.84 13.99
C ARG A 70 -9.19 -11.23 14.16
N ARG A 71 -8.67 -11.81 13.07
CA ARG A 71 -8.11 -13.18 13.05
C ARG A 71 -6.70 -13.25 13.61
N TYR A 72 -5.83 -12.33 13.22
CA TYR A 72 -4.39 -12.42 13.52
C TYR A 72 -3.88 -11.40 14.53
N LYS A 73 -4.69 -10.39 14.87
CA LYS A 73 -4.32 -9.28 15.77
C LYS A 73 -3.06 -8.52 15.33
N THR A 74 -2.70 -8.62 14.05
CA THR A 74 -1.56 -7.94 13.46
C THR A 74 -1.72 -6.42 13.60
N PRO A 75 -0.69 -5.68 14.04
CA PRO A 75 -0.71 -4.23 14.09
C PRO A 75 -0.97 -3.60 12.71
N PHE A 76 -1.96 -2.71 12.63
CA PHE A 76 -2.18 -1.87 11.45
C PHE A 76 -1.58 -0.49 11.69
N VAL A 77 -0.98 0.09 10.66
CA VAL A 77 -0.32 1.40 10.71
C VAL A 77 -0.82 2.25 9.55
N MET A 78 -1.36 3.43 9.86
CA MET A 78 -1.91 4.35 8.85
C MET A 78 -1.93 5.79 9.37
N ASN A 79 -2.02 6.77 8.50
CA ASN A 79 -2.15 8.16 8.96
C ASN A 79 -3.56 8.45 9.48
N LYS A 80 -3.69 9.54 10.24
CA LYS A 80 -4.94 9.94 10.89
C LYS A 80 -6.11 10.11 9.92
N LEU A 81 -5.89 10.77 8.78
CA LEU A 81 -6.95 11.06 7.82
C LEU A 81 -7.41 9.79 7.09
N THR A 82 -6.49 8.91 6.72
CA THR A 82 -6.82 7.58 6.18
C THR A 82 -7.67 6.79 7.17
N PHE A 83 -7.30 6.76 8.46
CA PHE A 83 -8.10 6.06 9.46
C PHE A 83 -9.51 6.65 9.59
N GLN A 84 -9.62 7.98 9.71
CA GLN A 84 -10.91 8.67 9.88
C GLN A 84 -11.88 8.42 8.72
N ASN A 85 -11.38 8.33 7.49
CA ASN A 85 -12.21 8.13 6.29
C ASN A 85 -12.37 6.66 5.87
N SER A 86 -11.60 5.75 6.47
CA SER A 86 -11.69 4.30 6.18
C SER A 86 -12.88 3.60 6.83
N HIS A 87 -13.50 4.22 7.85
CA HIS A 87 -14.57 3.63 8.66
C HIS A 87 -14.25 2.26 9.29
N LEU A 88 -12.96 1.91 9.40
CA LEU A 88 -12.50 0.65 9.97
C LEU A 88 -12.75 0.59 11.47
N ARG A 89 -13.24 -0.55 11.95
CA ARG A 89 -13.46 -0.87 13.36
C ARG A 89 -12.27 -1.63 13.93
N LEU A 90 -11.10 -1.00 13.91
CA LEU A 90 -9.87 -1.45 14.55
C LEU A 90 -9.13 -0.26 15.16
N ILE A 91 -8.14 -0.50 16.02
CA ILE A 91 -7.29 0.54 16.59
C ILE A 91 -5.91 0.44 15.92
N PRO A 92 -5.57 1.32 14.97
CA PRO A 92 -4.25 1.30 14.34
C PRO A 92 -3.25 2.13 15.14
N ALA A 93 -1.96 1.90 14.90
CA ALA A 93 -0.93 2.87 15.21
C ALA A 93 -1.01 4.02 14.20
N ILE A 94 -1.19 5.24 14.69
CA ILE A 94 -1.28 6.44 13.85
C ILE A 94 0.10 7.08 13.69
N PHE A 95 0.43 7.46 12.46
CA PHE A 95 1.56 8.33 12.16
C PHE A 95 1.10 9.66 11.56
N ASP A 96 1.93 10.69 11.71
CA ASP A 96 1.84 11.91 10.92
C ASP A 96 2.63 11.77 9.62
N ASN A 97 2.19 12.42 8.54
CA ASN A 97 2.93 12.39 7.28
C ASN A 97 4.37 12.86 7.46
N PHE A 98 5.29 12.27 6.70
CA PHE A 98 6.74 12.45 6.85
C PHE A 98 7.34 11.97 8.19
N GLN A 99 6.52 11.57 9.17
CA GLN A 99 7.01 11.00 10.41
C GLN A 99 7.53 9.60 10.15
N ARG A 100 8.84 9.43 10.35
CA ARG A 100 9.49 8.14 10.22
C ARG A 100 9.17 7.27 11.41
N PHE A 101 8.91 6.00 11.17
CA PHE A 101 8.72 5.00 12.20
C PHE A 101 9.52 3.74 11.91
N ARG A 102 9.49 2.79 12.84
CA ARG A 102 10.20 1.52 12.70
C ARG A 102 9.27 0.34 12.94
N VAL A 103 9.46 -0.72 12.17
CA VAL A 103 8.87 -2.04 12.40
C VAL A 103 10.01 -3.04 12.42
N ASN A 104 10.29 -3.62 13.59
CA ASN A 104 11.31 -4.65 13.80
C ASN A 104 12.67 -4.43 13.10
N GLY A 105 13.14 -3.18 13.06
CA GLY A 105 14.43 -2.79 12.49
C GLY A 105 14.34 -2.18 11.09
N LEU A 106 13.25 -2.39 10.35
CA LEU A 106 12.94 -1.64 9.15
C LEU A 106 12.61 -0.20 9.52
N LYS A 107 13.23 0.77 8.84
CA LYS A 107 12.88 2.19 8.93
C LYS A 107 11.92 2.51 7.80
N ILE A 108 10.77 3.07 8.14
CA ILE A 108 9.69 3.37 7.20
C ILE A 108 9.47 4.88 7.18
N THR A 109 9.44 5.45 5.98
CA THR A 109 9.16 6.87 5.74
C THR A 109 7.91 6.97 4.86
N PRO A 110 6.76 7.40 5.40
CA PRO A 110 5.60 7.74 4.59
C PRO A 110 5.85 9.05 3.84
N ILE A 111 5.61 9.04 2.53
CA ILE A 111 5.83 10.17 1.62
C ILE A 111 4.48 10.48 0.98
N PRO A 112 3.86 11.64 1.28
CA PRO A 112 2.60 12.04 0.66
C PRO A 112 2.72 12.08 -0.86
N ILE A 113 1.68 11.60 -1.51
CA ILE A 113 1.53 11.61 -2.97
C ILE A 113 0.23 12.31 -3.35
N MET A 114 0.06 12.61 -4.63
CA MET A 114 -1.17 13.17 -5.19
C MET A 114 -2.02 12.04 -5.73
N HIS A 115 -3.16 11.79 -5.08
CA HIS A 115 -4.19 10.83 -5.49
C HIS A 115 -5.54 11.23 -4.86
N ASP A 116 -6.67 10.91 -5.49
CA ASP A 116 -8.01 11.24 -5.00
C ASP A 116 -8.41 10.39 -3.78
N SER A 117 -7.73 10.62 -2.66
CA SER A 117 -8.01 10.05 -1.35
C SER A 117 -7.68 11.07 -0.27
N SER A 118 -8.06 10.77 0.96
CA SER A 118 -7.99 11.71 2.08
C SER A 118 -6.58 12.19 2.36
N ASN A 119 -5.61 11.27 2.29
CA ASN A 119 -4.20 11.57 2.54
C ASN A 119 -3.28 10.40 2.12
N PRO A 120 -3.10 10.17 0.81
CA PRO A 120 -2.37 9.01 0.31
C PRO A 120 -0.88 9.14 0.53
N VAL A 121 -0.24 8.01 0.85
CA VAL A 121 1.21 7.96 1.01
C VAL A 121 1.84 6.81 0.21
N ALA A 122 2.98 7.11 -0.40
CA ALA A 122 3.96 6.12 -0.79
C ALA A 122 4.84 5.76 0.43
N TYR A 123 5.43 4.58 0.44
CA TYR A 123 6.35 4.15 1.49
C TYR A 123 7.77 4.00 0.97
N LEU A 124 8.71 4.68 1.61
CA LEU A 124 10.13 4.37 1.53
C LEU A 124 10.53 3.47 2.70
N ILE A 125 11.05 2.30 2.40
CA ILE A 125 11.39 1.25 3.37
C ILE A 125 12.89 0.99 3.29
N GLU A 126 13.57 1.17 4.41
CA GLU A 126 15.02 1.08 4.53
C GLU A 126 15.39 -0.06 5.49
N GLY A 127 16.08 -1.07 4.97
CA GLY A 127 16.68 -2.18 5.72
C GLY A 127 18.03 -2.57 5.10
N GLU A 128 18.24 -3.85 4.77
CA GLU A 128 19.40 -4.30 3.97
C GLU A 128 19.44 -3.66 2.57
N LYS A 129 18.26 -3.31 2.05
CA LYS A 129 18.04 -2.61 0.80
C LYS A 129 17.06 -1.46 1.03
N LYS A 130 17.08 -0.48 0.11
CA LYS A 130 16.16 0.65 0.04
C LYS A 130 15.07 0.35 -0.99
N ILE A 131 13.82 0.23 -0.55
CA ILE A 131 12.65 -0.07 -1.40
C ILE A 131 11.70 1.13 -1.38
N GLY A 132 11.25 1.57 -2.54
CA GLY A 132 10.14 2.52 -2.67
C GLY A 132 8.90 1.79 -3.18
N VAL A 133 7.79 1.95 -2.47
CA VAL A 133 6.47 1.45 -2.87
C VAL A 133 5.56 2.65 -3.10
N ALA A 134 5.10 2.82 -4.33
CA ALA A 134 4.18 3.88 -4.70
C ALA A 134 3.15 3.32 -5.70
N THR A 135 1.95 3.03 -5.20
CA THR A 135 0.77 2.71 -6.02
C THR A 135 -0.11 3.94 -6.15
N ASP A 136 -1.08 3.90 -7.05
CA ASP A 136 -2.08 4.96 -7.24
C ASP A 136 -1.47 6.35 -7.42
N LEU A 137 -0.43 6.43 -8.26
CA LEU A 137 0.21 7.69 -8.57
C LEU A 137 -0.63 8.46 -9.60
N GLY A 138 -1.34 9.50 -9.16
CA GLY A 138 -1.99 10.45 -10.08
C GLY A 138 -0.97 11.28 -10.85
N VAL A 139 -0.07 11.97 -10.14
CA VAL A 139 1.05 12.74 -10.73
C VAL A 139 2.33 12.56 -9.93
N THR A 140 3.47 12.50 -10.62
CA THR A 140 4.79 12.42 -9.95
C THR A 140 5.30 13.79 -9.49
N ASP A 141 5.34 14.00 -8.17
CA ASP A 141 5.98 15.17 -7.54
C ASP A 141 7.52 15.02 -7.49
N SER A 142 8.22 16.14 -7.66
CA SER A 142 9.64 16.35 -7.32
C SER A 142 10.07 15.79 -5.95
N LYS A 143 9.22 15.86 -4.93
CA LYS A 143 9.50 15.28 -3.61
C LYS A 143 9.62 13.77 -3.69
N LEU A 144 8.66 13.10 -4.32
CA LEU A 144 8.69 11.65 -4.50
C LEU A 144 9.97 11.23 -5.23
N LYS A 145 10.32 11.92 -6.32
CA LYS A 145 11.57 11.68 -7.07
C LYS A 145 12.82 11.80 -6.19
N THR A 146 12.84 12.74 -5.25
CA THR A 146 13.97 12.94 -4.33
C THR A 146 14.11 11.76 -3.36
N TYR A 147 13.00 11.32 -2.75
CA TYR A 147 13.03 10.19 -1.82
C TYR A 147 13.31 8.85 -2.53
N PHE A 148 12.77 8.71 -3.74
CA PHE A 148 12.94 7.54 -4.60
C PHE A 148 14.25 7.60 -5.40
N LYS A 149 15.16 8.52 -5.09
CA LYS A 149 16.51 8.48 -5.67
C LYS A 149 17.31 7.31 -5.09
N ASP A 150 18.07 6.65 -5.98
CA ASP A 150 19.05 5.61 -5.64
C ASP A 150 18.47 4.43 -4.85
N LEU A 151 17.20 4.06 -5.13
CA LEU A 151 16.60 2.86 -4.54
C LEU A 151 17.16 1.60 -5.17
N ASN A 152 17.20 0.52 -4.39
CA ASN A 152 17.52 -0.81 -4.90
C ASN A 152 16.32 -1.45 -5.61
N VAL A 153 15.09 -1.12 -5.18
CA VAL A 153 13.85 -1.63 -5.79
C VAL A 153 12.79 -0.53 -5.81
N TYR A 154 12.07 -0.47 -6.92
CA TYR A 154 10.91 0.39 -7.15
C TYR A 154 9.70 -0.51 -7.39
N ILE A 155 8.66 -0.36 -6.58
CA ILE A 155 7.34 -0.96 -6.82
C ILE A 155 6.43 0.19 -7.17
N LEU A 156 6.13 0.31 -8.47
CA LEU A 156 5.30 1.37 -9.02
C LEU A 156 4.09 0.74 -9.68
N GLU A 157 2.92 1.34 -9.47
CA GLU A 157 1.76 1.02 -10.28
C GLU A 157 1.83 1.73 -11.63
N SER A 158 1.43 1.02 -12.69
CA SER A 158 1.37 1.54 -14.05
C SER A 158 -0.04 1.28 -14.60
N ASN A 159 -1.01 2.06 -14.16
CA ASN A 159 -2.42 1.93 -14.54
C ASN A 159 -2.88 2.95 -15.61
N HIS A 160 -1.99 3.82 -16.09
CA HIS A 160 -2.33 4.89 -17.02
C HIS A 160 -1.93 4.56 -18.47
N ASP A 161 -2.72 3.71 -19.13
CA ASP A 161 -2.76 3.63 -20.60
C ASP A 161 -3.99 4.41 -21.10
N THR A 162 -3.74 5.62 -21.61
CA THR A 162 -4.80 6.51 -22.09
C THR A 162 -5.61 5.93 -23.23
N GLU A 163 -4.97 5.14 -24.09
CA GLU A 163 -5.62 4.58 -25.27
C GLU A 163 -6.55 3.44 -24.86
N MET A 164 -6.09 2.56 -23.96
CA MET A 164 -6.94 1.54 -23.36
C MET A 164 -8.07 2.14 -22.51
N LEU A 165 -7.80 3.22 -21.77
CA LEU A 165 -8.81 3.90 -20.97
C LEU A 165 -9.90 4.54 -21.83
N LEU A 166 -9.52 5.25 -22.89
CA LEU A 166 -10.47 5.90 -23.80
C LEU A 166 -11.32 4.87 -24.56
N ASN A 167 -10.73 3.73 -24.94
CA ASN A 167 -11.41 2.66 -25.66
C ASN A 167 -12.10 1.62 -24.73
N GLY A 168 -11.87 1.70 -23.43
CA GLY A 168 -12.40 0.77 -22.43
C GLY A 168 -13.88 0.97 -22.10
N GLN A 169 -14.45 0.05 -21.31
CA GLN A 169 -15.88 0.04 -20.98
C GLN A 169 -16.31 1.04 -19.89
N TYR A 170 -15.36 1.78 -19.31
CA TYR A 170 -15.67 2.71 -18.22
C TYR A 170 -16.66 3.81 -18.67
N PRO A 171 -17.60 4.24 -17.79
CA PRO A 171 -18.43 5.40 -18.05
C PRO A 171 -17.59 6.66 -18.26
N ALA A 172 -18.08 7.61 -19.07
CA ALA A 172 -17.34 8.81 -19.44
C ALA A 172 -16.86 9.65 -18.23
N PHE A 173 -17.65 9.69 -17.14
CA PHE A 173 -17.26 10.41 -15.92
C PHE A 173 -16.04 9.78 -15.23
N LEU A 174 -15.93 8.45 -15.24
CA LEU A 174 -14.82 7.73 -14.63
C LEU A 174 -13.56 7.82 -15.49
N LYS A 175 -13.70 7.77 -16.83
CA LYS A 175 -12.59 8.06 -17.75
C LYS A 175 -12.03 9.47 -17.55
N LYS A 176 -12.91 10.47 -17.41
CA LYS A 176 -12.52 11.87 -17.18
C LYS A 176 -11.79 12.05 -15.83
N ARG A 177 -12.18 11.27 -14.82
CA ARG A 177 -11.51 11.25 -13.52
C ARG A 177 -10.10 10.64 -13.61
N ILE A 178 -9.99 9.45 -14.20
CA ILE A 178 -8.69 8.75 -14.38
C ILE A 178 -7.72 9.56 -15.25
N LEU A 179 -8.22 10.33 -16.22
CA LEU A 179 -7.41 11.24 -17.05
C LEU A 179 -7.04 12.57 -16.36
N SER A 180 -7.50 12.82 -15.13
CA SER A 180 -7.17 14.04 -14.40
C SER A 180 -5.87 13.91 -13.62
N ASP A 181 -5.29 15.04 -13.19
CA ASP A 181 -4.07 15.08 -12.37
C ASP A 181 -4.21 14.37 -10.99
N TYR A 182 -5.38 13.84 -10.66
CA TYR A 182 -5.71 13.23 -9.37
C TYR A 182 -5.87 11.70 -9.41
N GLY A 183 -5.99 11.06 -10.59
CA GLY A 183 -6.28 9.62 -10.68
C GLY A 183 -7.72 9.24 -10.32
#